data_AF-A0A0P0UXK1-F1
#
_entry.id   AF-A0A0P0UXK1-F1
#
_cell.length_a   1.000
_cell.length_b   1.000
_cell.length_c   1.000
_cell.angle_alpha   90.00
_cell.angle_beta   90.00
_cell.angle_gamma   90.00
#
_symmetry.space_group_name_H-M   'P 1'
#
loop_
_entity.id
_entity.type
_entity.pdbx_description
1 polymer ?
#
loop_
_entity_poly.entity_id
_entity_poly.type
_entity_poly.pdbx_seq_one_letter_code
_entity_poly.pdbx_strand_id
1 'polypeptide(L)'
;MAVATYATTTTTTMVLVVVLSISTIVPVAMADAGFIATTCNKTHNAKSSRYGGGAPEGEALRACSGAYFDAANDLDIDAHDSLGSGDYAAASRLVSGASGAADTCDAAFAAAKVSSVMVDVDQKMKDRCGVARDLINLLIKFPPSDN
;
A
#
# COMPACT_ATOMS: atom_id res chain seq x y z
N MET A 1 28.14 -26.62 18.10
CA MET A 1 26.76 -26.87 17.59
C MET A 1 25.80 -25.71 17.89
N ALA A 2 26.26 -24.45 17.99
CA ALA A 2 25.40 -23.29 18.26
C ALA A 2 25.01 -22.49 17.00
N VAL A 3 25.40 -22.97 15.81
CA VAL A 3 25.39 -22.18 14.57
C VAL A 3 24.04 -22.16 13.84
N ALA A 4 23.35 -23.31 13.83
CA ALA A 4 22.07 -23.43 13.15
C ALA A 4 20.94 -22.68 13.89
N THR A 5 20.98 -22.63 15.22
CA THR A 5 19.94 -21.98 16.03
C THR A 5 19.97 -20.46 15.95
N TYR A 6 21.14 -19.81 15.84
CA TYR A 6 21.16 -18.35 15.69
C TYR A 6 20.64 -17.92 14.30
N ALA A 7 21.00 -18.65 13.24
CA ALA A 7 20.67 -18.25 11.88
C ALA A 7 19.15 -18.34 11.62
N THR A 8 18.54 -19.42 12.09
CA THR A 8 17.09 -19.66 12.00
C THR A 8 16.27 -18.64 12.79
N THR A 9 16.74 -18.23 13.98
CA THR A 9 16.07 -17.16 14.74
C THR A 9 16.13 -15.81 14.04
N THR A 10 17.24 -15.48 13.37
CA THR A 10 17.37 -14.19 12.67
C THR A 10 16.51 -14.10 11.42
N THR A 11 16.37 -15.18 10.65
CA THR A 11 15.60 -15.13 9.40
C THR A 11 14.10 -15.14 9.66
N THR A 12 13.63 -15.97 10.59
CA THR A 12 12.21 -15.99 11.00
C THR A 12 11.75 -14.67 11.62
N THR A 13 12.60 -14.03 12.43
CA THR A 13 12.31 -12.69 12.97
C THR A 13 12.27 -11.61 11.88
N MET A 14 13.14 -11.67 10.87
CA MET A 14 13.06 -10.75 9.73
C MET A 14 11.77 -10.93 8.94
N VAL A 15 11.34 -12.17 8.66
CA VAL A 15 10.05 -12.43 7.98
C VAL A 15 8.89 -11.86 8.79
N LEU A 16 8.86 -12.07 10.12
CA LEU A 16 7.82 -11.51 10.99
C LEU A 16 7.82 -9.98 10.97
N VAL A 17 8.98 -9.32 10.99
CA VAL A 17 9.09 -7.87 10.90
C VAL A 17 8.55 -7.35 9.55
N VAL A 18 8.81 -8.07 8.46
CA VAL A 18 8.30 -7.71 7.13
C VAL A 18 6.78 -7.86 7.08
N VAL A 19 6.25 -8.99 7.55
CA VAL A 19 4.80 -9.22 7.62
C VAL A 19 4.13 -8.13 8.45
N LEU A 20 4.63 -7.85 9.65
CA LEU A 20 4.11 -6.79 10.51
C LEU A 20 4.17 -5.42 9.82
N SER A 21 5.24 -5.13 9.09
CA SER A 21 5.36 -3.87 8.35
C SER A 21 4.24 -3.75 7.32
N ILE A 22 4.02 -4.76 6.49
CA ILE A 22 2.93 -4.77 5.49
C ILE A 22 1.56 -4.68 6.16
N SER A 23 1.33 -5.46 7.22
CA SER A 23 0.07 -5.44 7.98
C SER A 23 -0.24 -4.08 8.61
N THR A 24 0.74 -3.20 8.83
CA THR A 24 0.49 -1.82 9.29
C THR A 24 0.18 -0.84 8.16
N ILE A 25 0.47 -1.21 6.90
CA ILE A 25 0.15 -0.40 5.72
C ILE A 25 -1.33 -0.55 5.37
N VAL A 26 -1.84 -1.79 5.35
CA VAL A 26 -3.23 -2.12 5.01
C VAL A 26 -4.26 -1.28 5.78
N PRO A 27 -4.28 -1.25 7.13
CA PRO A 27 -5.29 -0.49 7.87
C PRO A 27 -5.16 1.01 7.67
N VAL A 28 -3.96 1.52 7.33
CA VAL A 28 -3.78 2.93 7.03
C VAL A 28 -4.31 3.27 5.64
N ALA A 29 -4.02 2.45 4.63
CA ALA A 29 -4.64 2.60 3.30
C ALA A 29 -6.17 2.55 3.38
N MET A 30 -6.74 1.68 4.22
CA MET A 30 -8.19 1.63 4.47
C MET A 30 -8.70 2.84 5.26
N ALA A 31 -7.96 3.33 6.25
CA ALA A 31 -8.32 4.54 7.00
C ALA A 31 -8.32 5.77 6.09
N ASP A 32 -7.35 5.85 5.17
CA ASP A 32 -7.27 6.89 4.15
C ASP A 32 -8.42 6.76 3.15
N ALA A 33 -8.77 5.56 2.70
CA ALA A 33 -9.98 5.32 1.90
C ALA A 33 -11.26 5.77 2.64
N GLY A 34 -11.35 5.52 3.95
CA GLY A 34 -12.46 6.00 4.79
C GLY A 34 -12.49 7.53 4.95
N PHE A 35 -11.31 8.16 5.08
CA PHE A 35 -11.17 9.62 5.11
C PHE A 35 -11.58 10.24 3.76
N ILE A 36 -11.15 9.64 2.65
CA ILE A 36 -11.53 10.02 1.29
C ILE A 36 -13.05 9.90 1.10
N ALA A 37 -13.65 8.79 1.51
CA ALA A 37 -15.10 8.58 1.43
C ALA A 37 -15.87 9.62 2.26
N THR A 38 -15.38 9.92 3.46
CA THR A 38 -15.98 10.94 4.34
C THR A 38 -15.84 12.35 3.76
N THR A 39 -14.68 12.67 3.18
CA THR A 39 -14.40 13.97 2.53
C THR A 39 -15.26 14.14 1.27
N CYS A 40 -15.41 13.09 0.47
CA CYS A 40 -16.32 13.06 -0.67
C CYS A 40 -17.77 13.28 -0.24
N ASN A 41 -18.22 12.66 0.87
CA ASN A 41 -19.57 12.87 1.39
C ASN A 41 -19.80 14.31 1.90
N LYS A 42 -18.81 14.93 2.54
CA LYS A 42 -18.89 16.32 3.02
C LYS A 42 -18.93 17.36 1.89
N THR A 43 -18.32 17.05 0.75
CA THR A 43 -18.25 17.95 -0.41
C THR A 43 -19.53 17.89 -1.26
N HIS A 44 -20.73 17.73 -0.69
CA HIS A 44 -22.01 17.64 -1.44
C HIS A 44 -21.99 16.69 -2.68
N ASN A 45 -21.02 15.78 -2.81
CA ASN A 45 -20.77 14.97 -4.00
C ASN A 45 -21.60 13.67 -4.04
N ALA A 46 -22.66 13.58 -3.24
CA ALA A 46 -23.61 12.47 -3.23
C ALA A 46 -24.45 12.34 -4.51
N LYS A 47 -24.27 13.22 -5.50
CA LYS A 47 -24.93 13.12 -6.81
C LYS A 47 -23.94 13.46 -7.94
N SER A 48 -23.39 12.43 -8.59
CA SER A 48 -23.35 12.26 -10.05
C SER A 48 -22.05 11.63 -10.54
N SER A 49 -22.13 10.40 -11.06
CA SER A 49 -21.18 9.93 -12.10
C SER A 49 -21.67 8.75 -12.93
N ARG A 50 -22.91 8.27 -12.77
CA ARG A 50 -23.60 7.71 -13.94
C ARG A 50 -23.95 8.78 -14.98
N TYR A 51 -23.78 10.07 -14.66
CA TYR A 51 -23.94 11.23 -15.53
C TYR A 51 -22.82 12.23 -15.20
N GLY A 52 -22.06 12.70 -16.20
CA GLY A 52 -20.87 13.54 -16.02
C GLY A 52 -21.15 14.91 -15.42
N GLY A 53 -20.95 15.07 -14.11
CA GLY A 53 -21.20 16.33 -13.41
C GLY A 53 -20.69 16.39 -11.96
N GLY A 54 -19.63 15.65 -11.63
CA GLY A 54 -18.98 15.75 -10.32
C GLY A 54 -18.00 16.93 -10.27
N ALA A 55 -17.82 17.54 -9.11
CA ALA A 55 -16.74 18.51 -8.92
C ALA A 55 -15.39 17.82 -9.22
N PRO A 56 -14.42 18.53 -9.83
CA PRO A 56 -13.13 17.95 -10.22
C PRO A 56 -12.42 17.25 -9.04
N GLU A 57 -12.57 17.79 -7.83
CA GLU A 57 -12.06 17.19 -6.59
C GLU A 57 -12.74 15.87 -6.23
N GLY A 58 -14.06 15.74 -6.44
CA GLY A 58 -14.80 14.51 -6.12
C GLY A 58 -14.45 13.35 -7.03
N GLU A 59 -14.14 13.63 -8.31
CA GLU A 59 -13.64 12.62 -9.24
C GLU A 59 -12.22 12.18 -8.89
N ALA A 60 -11.33 13.12 -8.55
CA ALA A 60 -9.99 12.82 -8.06
C ALA A 60 -10.02 11.95 -6.81
N LEU A 61 -10.82 12.33 -5.81
CA LEU A 61 -11.02 11.55 -4.58
C LEU A 61 -11.55 10.15 -4.87
N ARG A 62 -12.48 10.00 -5.83
CA ARG A 62 -12.97 8.66 -6.21
C ARG A 62 -11.84 7.80 -6.81
N ALA A 63 -11.04 8.36 -7.70
CA ALA A 63 -9.89 7.65 -8.27
C ALA A 63 -8.89 7.24 -7.18
N CYS A 64 -8.57 8.15 -6.25
CA CYS A 64 -7.74 7.84 -5.08
C CYS A 64 -8.33 6.69 -4.26
N SER A 65 -9.63 6.73 -3.93
CA SER A 65 -10.26 5.67 -3.12
C SER A 65 -10.18 4.30 -3.76
N GLY A 66 -10.34 4.22 -5.10
CA GLY A 66 -10.17 2.98 -5.84
C GLY A 66 -8.73 2.48 -5.78
N ALA A 67 -7.77 3.35 -6.08
CA ALA A 67 -6.36 3.01 -6.07
C ALA A 67 -5.88 2.53 -4.68
N TYR A 68 -6.29 3.19 -3.60
CA TYR A 68 -5.95 2.79 -2.23
C TYR A 68 -6.63 1.49 -1.81
N PHE A 69 -7.85 1.23 -2.27
CA PHE A 69 -8.55 -0.03 -2.01
C PHE A 69 -7.86 -1.20 -2.73
N ASP A 70 -7.53 -1.03 -4.01
CA ASP A 70 -6.81 -2.03 -4.80
C ASP A 70 -5.43 -2.30 -4.18
N ALA A 71 -4.68 -1.25 -3.82
CA ALA A 71 -3.40 -1.39 -3.13
C ALA A 71 -3.52 -2.11 -1.77
N ALA A 72 -4.57 -1.85 -1.00
CA ALA A 72 -4.80 -2.56 0.26
C ALA A 72 -5.05 -4.06 0.02
N ASN A 73 -5.83 -4.39 -1.01
CA ASN A 73 -6.10 -5.77 -1.39
C ASN A 73 -4.84 -6.50 -1.89
N ASP A 74 -4.04 -5.86 -2.73
CA ASP A 74 -2.76 -6.39 -3.22
C ASP A 74 -1.78 -6.65 -2.06
N LEU A 75 -1.77 -5.78 -1.05
CA LEU A 75 -0.91 -5.94 0.13
C LEU A 75 -1.40 -7.03 1.09
N ASP A 76 -2.70 -7.10 1.35
CA ASP A 76 -3.29 -8.01 2.33
C ASP A 76 -3.37 -9.44 1.82
N ILE A 77 -3.69 -9.61 0.53
CA ILE A 77 -3.87 -10.92 -0.10
C ILE A 77 -2.58 -11.34 -0.78
N ASP A 78 -2.24 -10.68 -1.89
CA ASP A 78 -1.21 -11.19 -2.80
C ASP A 78 0.20 -11.07 -2.20
N ALA A 79 0.51 -9.95 -1.52
CA ALA A 79 1.83 -9.75 -0.96
C ALA A 79 2.05 -10.65 0.27
N HIS A 80 1.02 -10.83 1.09
CA HIS A 80 1.07 -11.74 2.22
C HIS A 80 1.22 -13.20 1.78
N ASP A 81 0.49 -13.64 0.74
CA ASP A 81 0.62 -14.96 0.16
C ASP A 81 2.00 -15.18 -0.47
N SER A 82 2.54 -14.16 -1.14
CA SER A 82 3.90 -14.17 -1.69
C SER A 82 4.96 -14.29 -0.58
N LEU A 83 4.80 -13.56 0.54
CA LEU A 83 5.68 -13.70 1.70
C LEU A 83 5.58 -15.10 2.33
N GLY A 84 4.37 -15.63 2.48
CA GLY A 84 4.11 -16.94 3.08
C GLY A 84 4.65 -18.10 2.24
N SER A 85 4.68 -17.95 0.91
CA SER A 85 5.25 -18.92 -0.03
C SER A 85 6.76 -18.76 -0.25
N GLY A 86 7.38 -17.72 0.31
CA GLY A 86 8.80 -17.42 0.11
C GLY A 86 9.13 -16.69 -1.21
N ASP A 87 8.13 -16.31 -2.00
CA ASP A 87 8.32 -15.48 -3.20
C ASP A 87 8.49 -14.00 -2.84
N TYR A 88 9.62 -13.68 -2.24
CA TYR A 88 9.97 -12.31 -1.86
C TYR A 88 10.08 -11.37 -3.07
N ALA A 89 10.40 -11.89 -4.26
CA ALA A 89 10.45 -11.09 -5.47
C ALA A 89 9.05 -10.63 -5.91
N ALA A 90 8.05 -11.53 -5.85
CA ALA A 90 6.66 -11.17 -6.08
C ALA A 90 6.14 -10.20 -5.01
N ALA A 91 6.41 -10.47 -3.73
CA ALA A 91 6.02 -9.58 -2.64
C ALA A 91 6.58 -8.14 -2.82
N SER A 92 7.86 -8.02 -3.20
CA SER A 92 8.52 -6.72 -3.44
C SER A 92 7.87 -5.95 -4.59
N ARG A 93 7.44 -6.66 -5.64
CA ARG A 93 6.70 -6.06 -6.78
C ARG A 93 5.31 -5.59 -6.36
N LEU A 94 4.60 -6.37 -5.58
CA LEU A 94 3.27 -6.01 -5.07
C LEU A 94 3.33 -4.79 -4.14
N VAL A 95 4.29 -4.74 -3.22
CA VAL A 95 4.53 -3.55 -2.38
C VAL A 95 4.87 -2.31 -3.22
N SER A 96 5.67 -2.49 -4.27
CA SER A 96 5.98 -1.39 -5.21
C SER A 96 4.75 -0.95 -6.01
N GLY A 97 3.90 -1.88 -6.42
CA GLY A 97 2.63 -1.60 -7.09
C GLY A 97 1.67 -0.83 -6.18
N ALA A 98 1.54 -1.24 -4.92
CA ALA A 98 0.75 -0.54 -3.91
C ALA A 98 1.22 0.91 -3.69
N SER A 99 2.54 1.16 -3.75
CA SER A 99 3.07 2.53 -3.73
C SER A 99 2.59 3.39 -4.92
N GLY A 100 2.29 2.76 -6.06
CA GLY A 100 1.75 3.42 -7.25
C GLY A 100 0.32 3.92 -7.10
N ALA A 101 -0.41 3.50 -6.06
CA ALA A 101 -1.72 4.07 -5.74
C ALA A 101 -1.61 5.55 -5.37
N ALA A 102 -0.56 5.93 -4.65
CA ALA A 102 -0.28 7.33 -4.31
C ALA A 102 0.02 8.16 -5.55
N ASP A 103 0.81 7.63 -6.50
CA ASP A 103 1.06 8.31 -7.78
C ASP A 103 -0.22 8.44 -8.63
N THR A 104 -1.08 7.43 -8.57
CA THR A 104 -2.40 7.46 -9.23
C THR A 104 -3.30 8.54 -8.63
N CYS A 105 -3.28 8.69 -7.31
CA CYS A 105 -4.02 9.74 -6.61
C CYS A 105 -3.50 11.13 -6.97
N ASP A 106 -2.18 11.35 -6.89
CA ASP A 106 -1.51 12.58 -7.32
C ASP A 106 -1.87 12.95 -8.77
N ALA A 107 -1.85 11.97 -9.68
CA ALA A 107 -2.21 12.16 -11.08
C ALA A 107 -3.69 12.53 -11.27
N ALA A 108 -4.59 12.00 -10.45
CA ALA A 108 -6.01 12.33 -10.51
C ALA A 108 -6.27 13.79 -10.10
N PHE A 109 -5.61 14.27 -9.04
CA PHE A 109 -5.67 15.67 -8.63
C PHE A 109 -5.03 16.61 -9.67
N ALA A 110 -3.90 16.21 -10.25
CA ALA A 110 -3.25 16.96 -11.33
C ALA A 110 -4.16 17.07 -12.57
N ALA A 111 -4.81 15.99 -12.98
CA ALA A 111 -5.77 15.97 -14.09
C ALA A 111 -7.01 16.84 -13.80
N ALA A 112 -7.48 16.83 -12.56
CA ALA A 112 -8.57 17.68 -12.07
C ALA A 112 -8.19 19.17 -11.96
N LYS A 113 -6.89 19.51 -12.05
CA LYS A 113 -6.34 20.86 -11.89
C LYS A 113 -6.72 21.51 -10.56
N VAL A 114 -6.79 20.70 -9.51
CA VAL A 114 -7.09 21.13 -8.14
C VAL A 114 -5.95 20.74 -7.22
N SER A 115 -5.78 21.45 -6.11
CA SER A 115 -4.75 21.12 -5.12
C SER A 115 -5.09 19.78 -4.47
N SER A 116 -4.10 18.89 -4.38
CA SER A 116 -4.28 17.61 -3.69
C SER A 116 -4.40 17.82 -2.19
N VAL A 117 -5.51 17.36 -1.63
CA VAL A 117 -5.69 17.22 -0.16
C VAL A 117 -5.04 15.93 0.36
N MET A 118 -4.49 15.10 -0.54
CA MET A 118 -3.95 13.77 -0.26
C MET A 118 -2.43 13.75 -0.19
N VAL A 119 -1.73 14.85 -0.45
CA VAL A 119 -0.24 14.90 -0.52
C VAL A 119 0.45 14.24 0.68
N ASP A 120 -0.01 14.51 1.91
CA ASP A 120 0.57 13.92 3.13
C ASP A 120 0.29 12.41 3.22
N VAL A 121 -0.89 11.99 2.80
CA VAL A 121 -1.31 10.57 2.77
C VAL A 121 -0.51 9.82 1.70
N ASP A 122 -0.43 10.38 0.51
CA ASP A 122 0.33 9.85 -0.63
C ASP A 122 1.81 9.70 -0.29
N GLN A 123 2.39 10.69 0.38
CA GLN A 123 3.78 10.61 0.84
C GLN A 123 3.96 9.49 1.87
N LYS A 124 3.06 9.38 2.87
CA LYS A 124 3.13 8.32 3.88
C LYS A 124 3.01 6.93 3.27
N MET A 125 2.15 6.75 2.27
CA MET A 125 2.01 5.49 1.55
C MET A 125 3.32 5.12 0.85
N LYS A 126 3.92 6.07 0.11
CA LYS A 126 5.22 5.88 -0.57
C LYS A 126 6.33 5.52 0.43
N ASP A 127 6.41 6.23 1.55
CA ASP A 127 7.44 5.98 2.57
C ASP A 127 7.31 4.59 3.19
N ARG A 128 6.09 4.18 3.54
CA ARG A 128 5.85 2.87 4.16
C ARG A 128 6.08 1.72 3.19
N CYS A 129 5.60 1.84 1.95
CA CYS A 129 5.90 0.88 0.90
C CYS A 129 7.40 0.81 0.62
N GLY A 130 8.10 1.95 0.66
CA GLY A 130 9.57 2.01 0.55
C GLY A 130 10.26 1.18 1.62
N VAL A 131 9.90 1.38 2.90
CA VAL A 131 10.44 0.60 4.02
C VAL A 131 10.13 -0.89 3.87
N ALA A 132 8.87 -1.24 3.57
CA ALA A 132 8.48 -2.64 3.39
C ALA A 132 9.26 -3.31 2.24
N ARG A 133 9.43 -2.61 1.12
CA ARG A 133 10.22 -3.10 -0.03
C ARG A 133 11.68 -3.32 0.35
N ASP A 134 12.29 -2.39 1.09
CA ASP A 134 13.68 -2.53 1.54
C ASP A 134 13.86 -3.74 2.46
N LEU A 135 12.90 -3.97 3.36
CA LEU A 135 12.87 -5.15 4.22
C LEU A 135 12.69 -6.45 3.41
N ILE A 136 11.81 -6.47 2.42
CA ILE A 136 11.64 -7.63 1.52
C ILE A 136 12.91 -7.88 0.71
N ASN A 137 13.57 -6.84 0.21
CA ASN A 137 14.83 -6.96 -0.52
C ASN A 137 15.95 -7.55 0.36
N LEU A 138 15.91 -7.33 1.68
CA LEU A 138 16.80 -8.03 2.60
C LEU A 138 16.50 -9.54 2.65
N LEU A 139 15.23 -9.95 2.62
CA LEU A 139 14.84 -11.36 2.55
C LEU A 139 15.22 -12.01 1.21
N ILE A 140 15.16 -11.27 0.09
CA ILE A 140 15.67 -11.75 -1.20
C ILE A 140 17.17 -12.04 -1.10
N LYS A 141 17.92 -11.13 -0.46
CA LYS A 141 19.38 -11.26 -0.31
C LYS A 141 19.79 -12.33 0.70
N PHE A 142 18.98 -12.53 1.73
CA PHE A 142 19.21 -13.45 2.84
C PHE A 142 17.94 -14.27 3.09
N PRO A 143 17.58 -15.20 2.18
CA PRO A 143 16.37 -15.99 2.35
C PRO A 143 16.45 -16.84 3.62
N PRO A 144 15.33 -17.08 4.32
CA PRO A 144 15.31 -18.05 5.39
C PRO A 144 15.81 -19.39 4.87
N SER A 145 16.78 -19.97 5.57
CA SER A 145 17.24 -21.32 5.28
C SER A 145 16.11 -22.29 5.60
N ASP A 146 15.53 -22.91 4.58
CA ASP A 146 14.69 -24.09 4.76
C ASP A 146 15.50 -25.14 5.53
N ASN A 147 14.96 -25.62 6.66
CA ASN A 147 15.58 -26.70 7.43
C ASN A 147 15.58 -28.01 6.64
#